data_AF-A0A9D2NX79-F1
#
_entry.id   AF-A0A9D2NX79-F1
#
_cell.length_a   1.000
_cell.length_b   1.000
_cell.length_c   1.000
_cell.angle_alpha   90.00
_cell.angle_beta   90.00
_cell.angle_gamma   90.00
#
_symmetry.space_group_name_H-M   'P 1'
#
loop_
_entity.id
_entity.type
_entity.pdbx_description
1 polymer ?
#
loop_
_entity_poly.entity_id
_entity_poly.type
_entity_poly.pdbx_seq_one_letter_code
_entity_poly.pdbx_strand_id
1 'polypeptide(L)'
;TPLCNTVLRDEWGFQGFVLTDYFGVYGYMNSDQAIRNGTDCMLVAYDTETNHVKDQESATGVQAMRQACKNILYTVVNSRAYDPANLETGLMGWQIAAIVIDVICAAVIIALEAVTVKKFLKRKSGKIEVN
;
A
#
# COMPACT_ATOMS: atom_id res chain seq x y z
N THR A 1 12.64 29.60 -12.79
CA THR A 1 12.97 29.15 -11.42
C THR A 1 12.05 28.00 -11.05
N PRO A 2 12.56 26.83 -10.65
CA PRO A 2 11.72 25.68 -10.29
C PRO A 2 11.02 25.92 -8.94
N LEU A 3 9.69 25.82 -8.95
CA LEU A 3 8.78 26.15 -7.84
C LEU A 3 9.14 25.48 -6.51
N CYS A 4 9.39 24.17 -6.51
CA CYS A 4 9.55 23.40 -5.27
C CYS A 4 10.91 23.64 -4.59
N ASN A 5 11.96 23.88 -5.36
CA ASN A 5 13.30 24.12 -4.80
C ASN A 5 13.45 25.59 -4.40
N THR A 6 13.26 26.52 -5.34
CA THR A 6 13.54 27.93 -5.10
C THR A 6 12.46 28.58 -4.23
N VAL A 7 11.21 28.56 -4.67
CA VAL A 7 10.15 29.31 -3.97
C VAL A 7 9.76 28.60 -2.66
N LEU A 8 9.39 27.32 -2.75
CA LEU A 8 8.88 26.59 -1.60
C LEU A 8 9.95 26.36 -0.52
N ARG A 9 11.16 25.90 -0.89
CA ARG A 9 12.20 25.56 0.10
C ARG A 9 13.12 26.73 0.42
N ASP A 10 13.70 27.39 -0.59
CA ASP A 10 14.69 28.44 -0.33
C ASP A 10 14.04 29.75 0.15
N GLU A 11 12.95 30.19 -0.49
CA GLU A 11 12.28 31.45 -0.13
C GLU A 11 11.33 31.29 1.07
N TRP A 12 10.46 30.28 1.07
CA TRP A 12 9.47 30.11 2.15
C TRP A 12 9.97 29.27 3.32
N GLY A 13 11.12 28.60 3.18
CA GLY A 13 11.69 27.78 4.24
C GLY A 13 10.92 26.49 4.53
N PHE A 14 10.17 25.97 3.56
CA PHE A 14 9.39 24.73 3.76
C PHE A 14 10.29 23.53 4.08
N GLN A 15 10.02 22.89 5.22
CA GLN A 15 10.67 21.66 5.67
C GLN A 15 9.66 20.51 5.75
N GLY A 16 9.61 19.71 4.69
CA GLY A 16 8.72 18.56 4.58
C GLY A 16 8.87 17.88 3.23
N PHE A 17 8.02 16.91 2.96
CA PHE A 17 7.98 16.20 1.68
C PHE A 17 6.91 16.77 0.74
N VAL A 18 7.22 16.80 -0.56
CA VAL A 18 6.33 17.17 -1.65
C VAL A 18 5.87 15.91 -2.37
N LEU A 19 4.56 15.75 -2.47
CA LEU A 19 3.88 14.65 -3.14
C LEU A 19 3.27 15.17 -4.45
N THR A 20 3.39 14.42 -5.54
CA THR A 20 2.57 14.74 -6.71
C THR A 20 1.09 14.54 -6.40
N ASP A 21 0.20 15.19 -7.16
CA ASP A 21 -1.14 14.62 -7.36
C ASP A 21 -1.02 13.26 -8.09
N TYR A 22 -2.14 12.61 -8.38
CA TYR A 22 -2.19 11.29 -9.01
C TYR A 22 -1.19 11.15 -10.16
N PHE A 23 -0.20 10.28 -9.97
CA PHE A 23 0.90 10.03 -10.88
C PHE A 23 0.41 9.11 -12.01
N GLY A 24 -0.26 9.73 -12.99
CA GLY A 24 -0.92 9.05 -14.08
C GLY A 24 0.03 8.22 -14.94
N VAL A 25 -0.39 7.00 -15.26
CA VAL A 25 0.37 5.99 -16.03
C VAL A 25 0.34 6.24 -17.54
N TYR A 26 -0.03 7.46 -17.95
CA TYR A 26 -0.23 7.82 -19.36
C TYR A 26 1.08 8.17 -20.09
N GLY A 27 2.24 7.98 -19.45
CA GLY A 27 3.56 8.24 -20.02
C GLY A 27 4.00 9.71 -20.04
N TYR A 28 3.15 10.64 -19.58
CA TYR A 28 3.48 12.08 -19.54
C TYR A 28 4.23 12.51 -18.27
N MET A 29 4.15 11.72 -17.20
CA MET A 29 4.82 12.01 -15.93
C MET A 29 6.12 11.21 -15.82
N ASN A 30 7.18 11.87 -15.37
CA ASN A 30 8.53 11.30 -15.32
C ASN A 30 9.13 11.49 -13.92
N SER A 31 9.45 10.37 -13.28
CA SER A 31 9.99 10.34 -11.91
C SER A 31 11.36 10.99 -11.78
N ASP A 32 12.23 10.82 -12.76
CA ASP A 32 13.55 11.44 -12.79
C ASP A 32 13.48 12.97 -12.83
N GLN A 33 12.55 13.51 -13.61
CA GLN A 33 12.30 14.95 -13.66
C GLN A 33 11.66 15.46 -12.37
N ALA A 34 10.73 14.69 -11.80
CA ALA A 34 10.05 15.06 -10.56
C ALA A 34 11.05 15.25 -9.41
N ILE A 35 11.92 14.26 -9.17
CA ILE A 35 12.88 14.32 -8.04
C ILE A 35 13.92 15.44 -8.20
N ARG A 36 14.35 15.71 -9.43
CA ARG A 36 15.32 16.78 -9.71
C ARG A 36 14.70 18.17 -9.56
N ASN A 37 13.37 18.26 -9.69
CA ASN A 37 12.62 19.50 -9.55
C ASN A 37 12.04 19.70 -8.14
N GLY A 38 12.39 18.86 -7.15
CA GLY A 38 12.06 19.06 -5.74
C GLY A 38 10.81 18.34 -5.24
N THR A 39 10.17 17.53 -6.09
CA THR A 39 9.14 16.57 -5.70
C THR A 39 9.79 15.34 -5.07
N ASP A 40 9.26 14.84 -3.96
CA ASP A 40 9.89 13.73 -3.23
C ASP A 40 9.22 12.37 -3.48
N CYS A 41 7.92 12.35 -3.83
CA CYS A 41 7.15 11.12 -3.98
C CYS A 41 6.08 11.21 -5.10
N MET A 42 5.82 10.07 -5.74
CA MET A 42 4.96 9.92 -6.92
C MET A 42 3.70 9.16 -6.52
N LEU A 43 2.56 9.86 -6.46
CA LEU A 43 1.33 9.34 -5.88
C LEU A 43 0.61 8.35 -6.81
N VAL A 44 0.79 7.06 -6.58
CA VAL A 44 0.00 5.99 -7.24
C VAL A 44 -0.18 4.81 -6.28
N ALA A 45 -1.34 4.16 -6.32
CA ALA A 45 -1.72 3.09 -5.39
C ALA A 45 -1.24 1.69 -5.80
N TYR A 46 -0.55 1.59 -6.93
CA TYR A 46 -0.05 0.34 -7.51
C TYR A 46 1.22 0.61 -8.31
N ASP A 47 1.94 -0.44 -8.63
CA ASP A 47 3.21 -0.35 -9.33
C ASP A 47 3.05 0.00 -10.81
N THR A 48 3.92 0.86 -11.35
CA THR A 48 3.85 1.30 -12.75
C THR A 48 5.25 1.43 -13.36
N GLU A 49 5.37 1.51 -14.69
CA GLU A 49 6.69 1.67 -15.33
C GLU A 49 7.30 3.07 -15.13
N THR A 50 6.51 4.04 -14.67
CA THR A 50 6.89 5.46 -14.67
C THR A 50 6.99 6.07 -13.28
N ASN A 51 6.48 5.42 -12.23
CA ASN A 51 6.53 5.90 -10.84
C ASN A 51 7.87 5.61 -10.13
N HIS A 52 8.84 5.01 -10.84
CA HIS A 52 10.19 4.78 -10.34
C HIS A 52 11.22 5.71 -10.98
N VAL A 53 12.18 6.14 -10.17
CA VAL A 53 13.39 6.83 -10.63
C VAL A 53 14.23 5.83 -11.43
N LYS A 54 14.55 6.15 -12.69
CA LYS A 54 15.32 5.27 -13.58
C LYS A 54 16.82 5.56 -13.52
N ASP A 55 17.22 6.82 -13.34
CA ASP A 55 18.63 7.18 -13.18
C ASP A 55 19.05 7.06 -11.71
N GLN A 56 19.51 5.87 -11.34
CA GLN A 56 19.90 5.50 -9.98
C GLN A 56 21.42 5.55 -9.75
N GLU A 57 22.21 5.72 -10.81
CA GLU A 57 23.67 5.61 -10.74
C GLU A 57 24.37 6.96 -10.90
N SER A 58 23.74 7.94 -11.57
CA SER A 58 24.37 9.24 -11.72
C SER A 58 24.48 9.94 -10.37
N ALA A 59 25.57 10.70 -10.19
CA ALA A 59 25.79 11.45 -8.96
C ALA A 59 24.63 12.42 -8.65
N THR A 60 24.03 13.02 -9.69
CA THR A 60 22.89 13.93 -9.54
C THR A 60 21.60 13.20 -9.20
N GLY A 61 21.35 12.03 -9.80
CA GLY A 61 20.22 11.16 -9.45
C GLY A 61 20.29 10.69 -8.01
N VAL A 62 21.45 10.20 -7.57
CA VAL A 62 21.68 9.76 -6.19
C VAL A 62 21.53 10.91 -5.19
N GLN A 63 22.01 12.12 -5.52
CA GLN A 63 21.81 13.30 -4.66
C GLN A 63 20.34 13.68 -4.53
N ALA A 64 19.60 13.70 -5.65
CA ALA A 64 18.16 13.99 -5.64
C ALA A 64 17.39 12.95 -4.82
N MET A 65 17.68 11.66 -5.00
CA MET A 65 17.08 10.59 -4.21
C MET A 65 17.39 10.73 -2.70
N ARG A 66 18.64 11.03 -2.34
CA ARG A 66 19.02 11.27 -0.93
C ARG A 66 18.23 12.42 -0.31
N GLN A 67 18.05 13.51 -1.05
CA GLN A 67 17.28 14.65 -0.60
C GLN A 67 15.80 14.29 -0.43
N ALA A 68 15.21 13.56 -1.39
CA ALA A 68 13.85 13.07 -1.31
C ALA A 68 13.63 12.15 -0.11
N CYS A 69 14.52 11.17 0.10
CA CYS A 69 14.49 10.28 1.26
C CYS A 69 14.57 11.06 2.56
N LYS A 70 15.47 12.04 2.67
CA LYS A 70 15.58 12.89 3.87
C LYS A 70 14.25 13.60 4.17
N ASN A 71 13.63 14.20 3.16
CA ASN A 71 12.38 14.95 3.32
C ASN A 71 11.21 14.05 3.74
N ILE A 72 11.09 12.87 3.13
CA ILE A 72 10.10 11.86 3.48
C ILE A 72 10.31 11.38 4.92
N LEU A 73 11.51 10.93 5.26
CA LEU A 73 11.82 10.41 6.60
C LEU A 73 11.63 11.48 7.68
N TYR A 74 12.07 12.71 7.42
CA TYR A 74 11.85 13.85 8.32
C TYR A 74 10.35 14.08 8.57
N THR A 75 9.52 14.01 7.52
CA THR A 75 8.08 14.21 7.70
C THR A 75 7.44 13.03 8.45
N VAL A 76 7.81 11.80 8.11
CA VAL A 76 7.24 10.59 8.71
C VAL A 76 7.57 10.50 10.20
N VAL A 77 8.82 10.72 10.60
CA VAL A 77 9.23 10.63 12.02
C VAL A 77 8.58 11.71 12.88
N ASN A 78 8.27 12.87 12.30
CA ASN A 78 7.57 13.96 12.99
C ASN A 78 6.03 13.89 12.83
N SER A 79 5.51 12.87 12.14
CA SER A 79 4.06 12.68 11.97
C SER A 79 3.46 11.86 13.11
N ARG A 80 2.12 11.82 13.16
CA ARG A 80 1.38 10.95 14.09
C ARG A 80 1.72 9.46 13.93
N ALA A 81 2.30 9.03 12.82
CA ALA A 81 2.71 7.64 12.62
C ALA A 81 3.69 7.15 13.71
N TYR A 82 4.48 8.05 14.30
CA TYR A 82 5.43 7.75 15.38
C TYR A 82 4.97 8.22 16.77
N ASP A 83 3.72 8.65 16.91
CA ASP A 83 3.12 8.91 18.22
C ASP A 83 3.07 7.59 19.02
N PRO A 84 3.49 7.55 20.29
CA PRO A 84 3.46 6.34 21.11
C PRO A 84 2.13 5.56 21.07
N ALA A 85 1.00 6.26 20.97
CA ALA A 85 -0.31 5.62 20.88
C ALA A 85 -0.55 4.84 19.56
N ASN A 86 0.21 5.15 18.51
CA ASN A 86 0.13 4.52 17.20
C ASN A 86 1.27 3.49 16.95
N LEU A 87 2.19 3.34 17.91
CA LEU A 87 3.27 2.34 17.83
C LEU A 87 2.78 0.92 18.20
N GLU A 88 1.58 0.78 18.76
CA GLU A 88 0.96 -0.52 18.97
C GLU A 88 0.46 -1.08 17.63
N THR A 89 1.31 -1.87 16.99
CA THR A 89 1.03 -2.52 15.69
C THR A 89 0.13 -3.75 15.85
N GLY A 90 -1.08 -3.54 16.37
CA GLY A 90 -2.14 -4.54 16.37
C GLY A 90 -2.99 -4.47 15.10
N LEU A 91 -3.74 -5.55 14.81
CA LEU A 91 -4.80 -5.48 13.81
C LEU A 91 -5.85 -4.46 14.28
N MET A 92 -6.31 -3.61 13.37
CA MET A 92 -7.44 -2.72 13.62
C MET A 92 -8.68 -3.55 13.98
N GLY A 93 -9.56 -3.03 14.82
CA GLY A 93 -10.76 -3.76 15.27
C GLY A 93 -11.63 -4.28 14.11
N TRP A 94 -11.71 -3.56 12.99
CA TRP A 94 -12.43 -4.01 11.80
C TRP A 94 -11.75 -5.20 11.10
N GLN A 95 -10.42 -5.28 11.12
CA GLN A 95 -9.67 -6.42 10.56
C GLN A 95 -9.92 -7.67 11.39
N ILE A 96 -9.90 -7.53 12.73
CA ILE A 96 -10.25 -8.62 13.65
C ILE A 96 -11.69 -9.08 13.39
N ALA A 97 -12.64 -8.14 13.27
CA ALA A 97 -14.03 -8.46 12.98
C ALA A 97 -14.19 -9.20 11.64
N ALA A 98 -13.51 -8.75 10.59
CA ALA A 98 -13.52 -9.40 9.28
C ALA A 98 -12.97 -10.84 9.38
N ILE A 99 -11.84 -11.06 10.05
CA ILE A 99 -11.26 -12.39 10.26
C ILE A 99 -12.24 -13.31 11.01
N VAL A 100 -12.91 -12.81 12.06
CA VAL A 100 -13.90 -13.58 12.80
C VAL A 100 -15.07 -13.99 11.91
N ILE A 101 -15.57 -13.07 11.07
CA ILE A 101 -16.64 -13.36 10.11
C ILE A 101 -16.19 -14.44 9.13
N ASP A 102 -14.98 -14.33 8.57
CA ASP A 102 -14.44 -15.31 7.63
C ASP A 102 -14.31 -16.70 8.24
N VAL A 103 -13.85 -16.79 9.50
CA VAL A 103 -13.75 -18.06 10.24
C VAL A 103 -15.13 -18.70 10.45
N ILE A 104 -16.14 -17.90 10.82
CA ILE A 104 -17.51 -18.40 11.00
C ILE A 104 -18.07 -18.89 9.67
N CYS A 105 -17.92 -18.11 8.60
CA CYS A 105 -18.36 -18.49 7.26
C CYS A 105 -17.71 -19.79 6.78
N ALA A 106 -16.40 -19.93 6.96
CA ALA A 106 -15.67 -21.14 6.61
C ALA A 106 -16.18 -22.37 7.41
N ALA A 107 -16.41 -22.22 8.71
CA ALA A 107 -16.94 -23.31 9.54
C ALA A 107 -18.35 -23.73 9.10
N VAL A 108 -19.22 -22.78 8.74
CA VAL A 108 -20.56 -23.05 8.22
C VAL A 108 -20.48 -23.81 6.90
N ILE A 109 -19.60 -23.42 5.98
CA ILE A 109 -19.40 -24.09 4.70
C ILE A 109 -18.97 -25.55 4.93
N ILE A 110 -17.96 -25.79 5.77
CA ILE A 110 -17.47 -27.14 6.10
C ILE A 110 -18.59 -28.01 6.69
N ALA A 111 -19.41 -27.45 7.58
CA ALA A 111 -20.53 -28.19 8.18
C ALA A 111 -21.59 -28.57 7.13
N LEU A 112 -21.94 -27.65 6.22
CA LEU A 112 -22.89 -27.89 5.14
C LEU A 112 -22.37 -28.95 4.16
N GLU A 113 -21.09 -28.93 3.81
CA GLU A 113 -20.44 -29.95 2.99
C GLU A 113 -20.50 -31.32 3.67
N ALA A 114 -20.15 -31.41 4.95
CA ALA A 114 -20.19 -32.66 5.72
C ALA A 114 -21.61 -33.24 5.80
N VAL A 115 -22.63 -32.40 6.01
CA VAL A 115 -24.05 -32.83 6.02
C VAL A 115 -24.48 -33.33 4.63
N THR A 116 -24.06 -32.63 3.58
CA THR A 116 -24.38 -33.00 2.19
C THR A 116 -23.77 -34.35 1.83
N VAL A 117 -22.49 -34.56 2.15
CA VAL A 117 -21.79 -35.83 1.96
C VAL A 117 -22.45 -36.96 2.76
N LYS A 118 -22.79 -36.76 4.04
CA LYS A 118 -23.50 -37.76 4.85
C LYS A 118 -24.85 -38.14 4.24
N LYS A 119 -25.64 -37.17 3.79
CA LYS A 119 -26.95 -37.43 3.14
C LYS A 119 -26.78 -38.19 1.82
N PHE A 120 -25.77 -37.85 1.03
CA PHE A 120 -25.45 -38.55 -0.21
C PHE A 120 -25.06 -40.01 0.04
N LEU A 121 -24.14 -40.27 0.97
CA LEU A 121 -23.71 -41.63 1.33
C LEU A 121 -24.87 -42.47 1.86
N LYS A 122 -25.73 -41.93 2.73
CA LYS A 122 -26.93 -42.62 3.25
C LYS A 122 -27.94 -42.98 2.15
N ARG A 123 -28.14 -42.10 1.16
CA ARG A 123 -29.01 -42.41 0.00
C ARG A 123 -28.41 -43.48 -0.91
N LYS A 124 -27.09 -43.55 -1.02
CA LYS A 124 -26.40 -44.59 -1.80
C LYS A 124 -26.50 -45.96 -1.11
N SER A 125 -26.31 -46.04 0.20
CA SER A 125 -26.40 -47.31 0.95
C SER A 125 -27.84 -47.87 0.96
N GLY A 126 -28.86 -47.01 1.18
CA GLY A 126 -30.26 -47.43 1.20
C GLY A 126 -30.83 -47.92 -0.15
N LYS A 127 -30.13 -47.67 -1.27
CA LYS A 127 -30.49 -48.22 -2.59
C LYS A 127 -29.89 -49.60 -2.86
N ILE A 128 -28.96 -50.07 -2.03
CA ILE A 128 -28.23 -51.34 -2.22
C ILE A 128 -28.89 -52.48 -1.42
N GLU A 129 -29.74 -52.19 -0.42
CA GLU A 129 -30.38 -53.19 0.44
C GLU A 129 -31.76 -53.69 -0.05
N VAL A 130 -32.17 -53.40 -1.28
CA VAL A 130 -33.41 -53.97 -1.86
C VAL A 130 -33.04 -55.19 -2.69
N ASN A 131 -33.05 -56.37 -2.06
CA ASN A 131 -33.09 -57.69 -2.69
C ASN A 131 -34.09 -58.56 -1.93
#